data_AF-A0A6I2L4D8-F1
#
_entry.id   AF-A0A6I2L4D8-F1
#
_cell.length_a   1.000
_cell.length_b   1.000
_cell.length_c   1.000
_cell.angle_alpha   90.00
_cell.angle_beta   90.00
_cell.angle_gamma   90.00
#
_symmetry.space_group_name_H-M   'P 1'
#
loop_
_entity.id
_entity.type
_entity.pdbx_description
1 polymer ?
#
loop_
_entity_poly.entity_id
_entity_poly.type
_entity_poly.pdbx_seq_one_letter_code
_entity_poly.pdbx_strand_id
1 'polypeptide(L)'
;MNSISKKLGGALALLTLAACQQSAISAESAVVIAAPAVDEPARTDHSATAVFAGGCFWGVQGVFQHVKGVTSVVSGYTGGDARNASYEAVERGDTGHAESVKITYDPTQISYGKLLQVFFSVAHDPTLLNRQGPDSGTQYRSAIFPQSPVQFSVAEKYIAQLNASHAYSKPLATRIENGKQFYPAEGYHQNYLTLHPNDPYIVFNDLPKVVNLKRIAPDLYRADAVLVRQAM
;
A
#
# COMPACT_ATOMS: atom_id res chain seq x y z
N MET A 1 6.44 -72.62 -39.31
CA MET A 1 7.45 -72.01 -38.43
C MET A 1 7.53 -70.52 -38.76
N ASN A 2 7.61 -69.68 -37.72
CA ASN A 2 7.76 -68.21 -37.69
C ASN A 2 6.52 -67.39 -38.12
N SER A 3 5.70 -66.88 -37.21
CA SER A 3 5.90 -65.93 -36.08
C SER A 3 5.62 -64.48 -36.48
N ILE A 4 4.68 -63.92 -35.71
CA ILE A 4 4.06 -62.62 -35.75
C ILE A 4 5.05 -61.52 -35.33
N SER A 5 5.05 -60.37 -36.02
CA SER A 5 5.29 -59.09 -35.35
C SER A 5 4.81 -57.91 -36.19
N LYS A 6 3.68 -57.34 -35.77
CA LYS A 6 3.26 -55.98 -36.11
C LYS A 6 4.16 -55.00 -35.36
N LYS A 7 4.87 -54.12 -36.06
CA LYS A 7 5.52 -52.96 -35.44
C LYS A 7 4.64 -51.73 -35.67
N LEU A 8 3.96 -51.33 -34.61
CA LEU A 8 3.28 -50.05 -34.47
C LEU A 8 4.32 -49.05 -33.97
N GLY A 9 4.81 -48.16 -34.84
CA GLY A 9 5.76 -47.09 -34.49
C GLY A 9 4.98 -45.80 -34.22
N GLY A 10 5.01 -45.35 -32.96
CA GLY A 10 4.19 -44.26 -32.44
C GLY A 10 4.53 -42.87 -32.98
N ALA A 11 3.49 -42.07 -33.19
CA ALA A 11 3.59 -40.63 -33.36
C ALA A 11 3.80 -39.98 -31.98
N LEU A 12 4.98 -39.40 -31.77
CA LEU A 12 5.31 -38.63 -30.58
C LEU A 12 4.70 -37.23 -30.73
N ALA A 13 3.50 -37.04 -30.18
CA ALA A 13 2.90 -35.72 -30.07
C ALA A 13 3.65 -34.90 -29.00
N LEU A 14 4.48 -33.97 -29.45
CA LEU A 14 5.07 -32.93 -28.61
C LEU A 14 3.96 -31.97 -28.15
N LEU A 15 3.36 -32.25 -26.98
CA LEU A 15 2.59 -31.25 -26.25
C LEU A 15 3.54 -30.17 -25.77
N THR A 16 3.55 -29.03 -26.46
CA THR A 16 4.13 -27.79 -25.94
C THR A 16 3.29 -27.34 -24.75
N LEU A 17 3.75 -27.63 -23.53
CA LEU A 17 3.29 -26.98 -22.31
C LEU A 17 3.67 -25.50 -22.40
N ALA A 18 2.77 -24.69 -22.97
CA ALA A 18 2.70 -23.27 -22.66
C ALA A 18 2.22 -23.15 -21.21
N ALA A 19 3.12 -23.43 -20.26
CA ALA A 19 2.91 -23.10 -18.88
C ALA A 19 2.87 -21.58 -18.82
N CYS A 20 1.66 -21.02 -18.66
CA CYS A 20 1.47 -19.68 -18.13
C CYS A 20 2.33 -19.55 -16.89
N GLN A 21 3.50 -18.91 -17.01
CA GLN A 21 4.15 -18.29 -15.87
C GLN A 21 3.30 -17.06 -15.50
N GLN A 22 2.14 -17.30 -14.90
CA GLN A 22 1.60 -16.35 -13.96
C GLN A 22 2.58 -16.37 -12.79
N SER A 23 3.59 -15.51 -12.85
CA SER A 23 4.34 -15.13 -11.67
C SER A 23 3.29 -14.82 -10.60
N ALA A 24 3.29 -15.58 -9.52
CA ALA A 24 2.37 -15.38 -8.41
C ALA A 24 2.69 -14.02 -7.79
N ILE A 25 2.06 -12.97 -8.31
CA ILE A 25 2.09 -11.65 -7.70
C ILE A 25 1.29 -11.76 -6.40
N SER A 26 1.94 -11.52 -5.26
CA SER A 26 1.29 -11.56 -3.96
C SER A 26 0.70 -10.20 -3.56
N ALA A 27 1.09 -9.12 -4.26
CA ALA A 27 0.49 -7.81 -4.09
C ALA A 27 -1.02 -7.85 -4.31
N GLU A 28 -1.77 -7.14 -3.48
CA GLU A 28 -3.21 -7.08 -3.58
C GLU A 28 -3.65 -6.38 -4.88
N SER A 29 -4.76 -6.86 -5.46
CA SER A 29 -5.29 -6.27 -6.68
C SER A 29 -5.92 -4.92 -6.39
N ALA A 30 -5.54 -3.91 -7.18
CA ALA A 30 -6.16 -2.61 -7.08
C ALA A 30 -7.64 -2.62 -7.47
N VAL A 31 -8.46 -1.91 -6.69
CA VAL A 31 -9.91 -1.79 -6.90
C VAL A 31 -10.25 -0.36 -7.33
N VAL A 32 -10.99 -0.22 -8.42
CA VAL A 32 -11.50 1.10 -8.84
C VAL A 32 -12.68 1.47 -7.95
N ILE A 33 -12.51 2.47 -7.11
CA ILE A 33 -13.53 2.94 -6.17
C ILE A 33 -13.91 4.40 -6.47
N ALA A 34 -15.13 4.79 -6.09
CA ALA A 34 -15.59 6.16 -6.21
C ALA A 34 -14.73 7.11 -5.34
N ALA A 35 -14.56 8.35 -5.79
CA ALA A 35 -13.93 9.39 -4.98
C ALA A 35 -14.78 9.70 -3.72
N PRO A 36 -14.19 10.20 -2.63
CA PRO A 36 -14.95 10.61 -1.45
C PRO A 36 -15.99 11.68 -1.79
N ALA A 37 -17.20 11.54 -1.25
CA ALA A 37 -18.27 12.51 -1.40
C ALA A 37 -18.05 13.78 -0.54
N VAL A 38 -17.21 13.68 0.49
CA VAL A 38 -16.84 14.77 1.39
C VAL A 38 -15.33 14.81 1.49
N ASP A 39 -14.76 16.00 1.54
CA ASP A 39 -13.33 16.24 1.66
C ASP A 39 -13.05 17.37 2.67
N GLU A 40 -11.78 17.60 2.98
CA GLU A 40 -11.38 18.82 3.70
C GLU A 40 -11.78 20.06 2.88
N PRO A 41 -12.14 21.19 3.54
CA PRO A 41 -12.35 22.45 2.84
C PRO A 41 -11.15 22.82 2.00
N ALA A 42 -11.38 23.48 0.86
CA ALA A 42 -10.30 23.99 0.02
C ALA A 42 -9.33 24.83 0.87
N ARG A 43 -8.03 24.52 0.77
CA ARG A 43 -6.98 25.19 1.51
C ARG A 43 -6.10 25.99 0.57
N THR A 44 -5.44 27.00 1.10
CA THR A 44 -4.49 27.87 0.37
C THR A 44 -3.05 27.69 0.87
N ASP A 45 -2.83 26.87 1.89
CA ASP A 45 -1.50 26.47 2.29
C ASP A 45 -0.95 25.43 1.32
N HIS A 46 0.36 25.45 1.08
CA HIS A 46 1.01 24.52 0.15
C HIS A 46 1.58 23.28 0.85
N SER A 47 1.19 23.01 2.09
CA SER A 47 1.71 21.91 2.89
C SER A 47 0.72 21.46 3.97
N ALA A 48 0.24 20.22 3.84
CA ALA A 48 -0.54 19.50 4.84
C ALA A 48 0.03 18.08 5.04
N THR A 49 -0.40 17.40 6.11
CA THR A 49 0.07 16.05 6.44
C THR A 49 -1.07 15.04 6.54
N ALA A 50 -0.78 13.79 6.19
CA ALA A 50 -1.64 12.63 6.41
C ALA A 50 -0.78 11.46 6.91
N VAL A 51 -1.32 10.61 7.78
CA VAL A 51 -0.61 9.44 8.31
C VAL A 51 -1.46 8.19 8.14
N PHE A 52 -0.94 7.21 7.39
CA PHE A 52 -1.63 5.97 7.03
C PHE A 52 -0.78 4.75 7.33
N ALA A 53 -1.42 3.63 7.65
CA ALA A 53 -0.82 2.30 7.76
C ALA A 53 -1.61 1.31 6.92
N GLY A 54 -0.92 0.47 6.14
CA GLY A 54 -1.53 -0.41 5.16
C GLY A 54 -0.64 -1.61 4.83
N GLY A 55 -0.02 -2.23 5.84
CA GLY A 55 0.96 -3.29 5.64
C GLY A 55 2.39 -2.77 5.64
N CYS A 56 3.30 -3.49 4.96
CA CYS A 56 4.70 -3.07 4.86
C CYS A 56 4.82 -1.64 4.33
N PHE A 57 5.47 -0.78 5.11
CA PHE A 57 5.58 0.65 4.77
C PHE A 57 6.43 0.93 3.52
N TRP A 58 7.20 -0.03 2.98
CA TRP A 58 8.03 0.17 1.79
C TRP A 58 7.16 0.33 0.55
N GLY A 59 6.18 -0.55 0.36
CA GLY A 59 5.21 -0.43 -0.71
C GLY A 59 4.29 0.76 -0.53
N VAL A 60 3.80 1.00 0.69
CA VAL A 60 2.94 2.16 0.96
C VAL A 60 3.69 3.47 0.69
N GLN A 61 4.95 3.58 1.14
CA GLN A 61 5.81 4.73 0.83
C GLN A 61 5.98 4.87 -0.68
N GLY A 62 6.38 3.80 -1.37
CA GLY A 62 6.58 3.82 -2.82
C GLY A 62 5.33 4.28 -3.59
N VAL A 63 4.13 3.79 -3.23
CA VAL A 63 2.88 4.24 -3.85
C VAL A 63 2.72 5.75 -3.72
N PHE A 64 2.80 6.31 -2.51
CA PHE A 64 2.59 7.74 -2.31
C PHE A 64 3.74 8.60 -2.85
N GLN A 65 4.96 8.07 -2.95
CA GLN A 65 6.06 8.77 -3.60
C GLN A 65 5.79 9.07 -5.08
N HIS A 66 4.97 8.25 -5.74
CA HIS A 66 4.57 8.42 -7.13
C HIS A 66 3.25 9.19 -7.31
N VAL A 67 2.70 9.83 -6.27
CA VAL A 67 1.48 10.63 -6.34
C VAL A 67 1.80 12.12 -6.58
N LYS A 68 1.20 12.72 -7.61
CA LYS A 68 1.27 14.17 -7.89
C LYS A 68 0.67 14.97 -6.73
N GLY A 69 1.28 16.10 -6.40
CA GLY A 69 0.94 16.90 -5.23
C GLY A 69 1.55 16.40 -3.92
N VAL A 70 2.04 15.16 -3.84
CA VAL A 70 2.83 14.70 -2.68
C VAL A 70 4.27 15.21 -2.80
N THR A 71 4.79 15.77 -1.71
CA THR A 71 6.12 16.40 -1.65
C THR A 71 7.13 15.62 -0.81
N SER A 72 6.67 14.81 0.14
CA SER A 72 7.52 13.91 0.95
C SER A 72 6.70 12.76 1.52
N VAL A 73 7.31 11.58 1.66
CA VAL A 73 6.69 10.41 2.31
C VAL A 73 7.72 9.73 3.20
N VAL A 74 7.52 9.78 4.52
CA VAL A 74 8.45 9.21 5.50
C VAL A 74 7.85 7.94 6.09
N SER A 75 8.58 6.83 6.03
CA SER A 75 8.21 5.58 6.70
C SER A 75 8.47 5.67 8.20
N GLY A 76 7.63 5.07 9.02
CA GLY A 76 7.71 5.14 10.47
C GLY A 76 6.69 4.29 11.21
N TYR A 77 6.65 4.50 12.52
CA TYR A 77 5.84 3.73 13.46
C TYR A 77 4.82 4.66 14.14
N THR A 78 3.55 4.26 14.17
CA THR A 78 2.48 5.05 14.79
C THR A 78 1.54 4.15 15.60
N GLY A 79 1.08 4.63 16.76
CA GLY A 79 0.04 3.97 17.57
C GLY A 79 0.51 3.53 18.96
N GLY A 80 1.79 3.12 19.07
CA GLY A 80 2.47 2.75 20.31
C GLY A 80 3.20 3.91 21.01
N ASP A 81 4.15 3.58 21.88
CA ASP A 81 4.94 4.51 22.70
C ASP A 81 6.27 4.89 22.01
N ALA A 82 6.83 6.05 22.33
CA ALA A 82 8.13 6.46 21.76
C ALA A 82 9.27 5.49 22.08
N ARG A 83 9.25 4.89 23.28
CA ARG A 83 10.34 4.03 23.80
C ARG A 83 10.48 2.71 23.05
N ASN A 84 9.47 2.31 22.29
CA ASN A 84 9.44 1.05 21.54
C ASN A 84 9.23 1.26 20.03
N ALA A 85 9.53 2.46 19.53
CA ALA A 85 9.48 2.81 18.12
C ALA A 85 10.82 2.56 17.40
N SER A 86 11.28 1.30 17.40
CA SER A 86 12.40 0.83 16.57
C SER A 86 11.98 -0.41 15.79
N TYR A 87 12.65 -0.69 14.67
CA TYR A 87 12.31 -1.83 13.82
C TYR A 87 12.30 -3.15 14.61
N GLU A 88 13.35 -3.41 15.39
CA GLU A 88 13.50 -4.65 16.17
C GLU A 88 12.43 -4.79 17.25
N ALA A 89 11.89 -3.67 17.72
CA ALA A 89 10.79 -3.66 18.66
C ALA A 89 9.45 -3.91 17.96
N VAL A 90 9.18 -3.20 16.87
CA VAL A 90 7.91 -3.25 16.16
C VAL A 90 7.69 -4.59 15.46
N GLU A 91 8.75 -5.21 14.92
CA GLU A 91 8.66 -6.50 14.24
C GLU A 91 8.15 -7.62 15.17
N ARG A 92 8.37 -7.51 16.49
CA ARG A 92 7.82 -8.46 17.48
C ARG A 92 6.29 -8.42 17.60
N GLY A 93 5.66 -7.34 17.14
CA GLY A 93 4.20 -7.23 17.03
C GLY A 93 3.43 -6.92 18.32
N ASP A 94 4.12 -6.60 19.42
CA ASP A 94 3.53 -6.34 20.75
C ASP A 94 3.63 -4.87 21.23
N THR A 95 4.20 -3.98 20.40
CA THR A 95 4.42 -2.57 20.77
C THR A 95 3.18 -1.68 20.63
N GLY A 96 2.18 -2.14 19.90
CA GLY A 96 0.99 -1.36 19.49
C GLY A 96 1.22 -0.44 18.29
N HIS A 97 2.45 -0.34 17.78
CA HIS A 97 2.73 0.40 16.55
C HIS A 97 2.16 -0.30 15.33
N ALA A 98 1.77 0.49 14.33
CA ALA A 98 1.66 0.07 12.94
C ALA A 98 2.85 0.62 12.17
N GLU A 99 3.36 -0.16 11.21
CA GLU A 99 4.13 0.40 10.11
C GLU A 99 3.24 1.37 9.34
N SER A 100 3.73 2.59 9.23
CA SER A 100 2.95 3.73 8.76
C SER A 100 3.81 4.65 7.91
N VAL A 101 3.15 5.47 7.10
CA VAL A 101 3.79 6.55 6.35
C VAL A 101 3.21 7.88 6.76
N LYS A 102 4.08 8.88 6.94
CA LYS A 102 3.69 10.28 7.03
C LYS A 102 3.88 10.93 5.66
N ILE A 103 2.78 11.31 5.04
CA ILE A 103 2.70 11.94 3.73
C ILE A 103 2.60 13.45 3.94
N THR A 104 3.53 14.20 3.36
CA THR A 104 3.42 15.65 3.21
C THR A 104 2.99 15.95 1.79
N TYR A 105 1.97 16.79 1.61
CA TYR A 105 1.36 17.08 0.33
C TYR A 105 0.92 18.54 0.22
N ASP A 106 0.80 19.04 -1.01
CA ASP A 106 0.23 20.35 -1.32
C ASP A 106 -1.29 20.22 -1.52
N PRO A 107 -2.13 20.70 -0.59
CA PRO A 107 -3.58 20.58 -0.67
C PRO A 107 -4.20 21.41 -1.80
N THR A 108 -3.44 22.32 -2.44
CA THR A 108 -3.86 23.03 -3.66
C THR A 108 -3.73 22.16 -4.92
N GLN A 109 -2.96 21.06 -4.85
CA GLN A 109 -2.73 20.13 -5.96
C GLN A 109 -3.43 18.78 -5.77
N ILE A 110 -3.53 18.29 -4.53
CA ILE A 110 -4.19 17.03 -4.19
C ILE A 110 -4.91 17.12 -2.84
N SER A 111 -6.15 16.67 -2.78
CA SER A 111 -6.92 16.67 -1.54
C SER A 111 -6.63 15.46 -0.65
N TYR A 112 -6.94 15.59 0.64
CA TYR A 112 -6.88 14.46 1.59
C TYR A 112 -7.79 13.31 1.15
N GLY A 113 -8.98 13.61 0.64
CA GLY A 113 -9.87 12.60 0.07
C GLY A 113 -9.26 11.83 -1.11
N LYS A 114 -8.48 12.49 -1.98
CA LYS A 114 -7.75 11.77 -3.04
C LYS A 114 -6.62 10.90 -2.49
N LEU A 115 -5.94 11.32 -1.43
CA LEU A 115 -4.97 10.48 -0.73
C LEU A 115 -5.64 9.23 -0.12
N LEU A 116 -6.82 9.39 0.49
CA LEU A 116 -7.62 8.26 0.96
C LEU A 116 -8.07 7.34 -0.18
N GLN A 117 -8.45 7.90 -1.33
CA GLN A 117 -8.81 7.11 -2.50
C GLN A 117 -7.63 6.23 -2.95
N VAL A 118 -6.42 6.80 -3.03
CA VAL A 118 -5.20 6.02 -3.34
C VAL A 118 -4.91 4.97 -2.27
N PHE A 119 -5.04 5.33 -0.99
CA PHE A 119 -4.87 4.42 0.14
C PHE A 119 -5.77 3.19 0.00
N PHE A 120 -7.08 3.38 -0.14
CA PHE A 120 -8.03 2.27 -0.23
C PHE A 120 -7.92 1.49 -1.55
N SER A 121 -7.70 2.17 -2.68
CA SER A 121 -7.69 1.51 -3.99
C SER A 121 -6.41 0.77 -4.34
N VAL A 122 -5.26 1.22 -3.84
CA VAL A 122 -3.95 0.81 -4.38
C VAL A 122 -2.97 0.34 -3.32
N ALA A 123 -2.92 1.00 -2.17
CA ALA A 123 -1.81 0.78 -1.23
C ALA A 123 -1.85 -0.62 -0.58
N HIS A 124 -3.05 -1.18 -0.39
CA HIS A 124 -3.27 -2.41 0.38
C HIS A 124 -4.72 -2.93 0.19
N ASP A 125 -5.03 -4.12 0.70
CA ASP A 125 -6.41 -4.62 0.86
C ASP A 125 -6.97 -4.18 2.23
N PRO A 126 -7.93 -3.24 2.26
CA PRO A 126 -8.44 -2.67 3.50
C PRO A 126 -9.42 -3.58 4.25
N THR A 127 -9.72 -4.78 3.75
CA THR A 127 -10.61 -5.77 4.37
C THR A 127 -9.87 -6.77 5.26
N LEU A 128 -8.53 -6.85 5.13
CA LEU A 128 -7.73 -7.77 5.91
C LEU A 128 -7.43 -7.21 7.30
N LEU A 129 -7.64 -8.04 8.32
CA LEU A 129 -7.35 -7.71 9.72
C LEU A 129 -5.93 -8.14 10.08
N ASN A 130 -5.09 -7.17 10.52
CA ASN A 130 -3.73 -7.41 11.05
C ASN A 130 -2.83 -8.23 10.11
N ARG A 131 -2.92 -8.01 8.81
CA ARG A 131 -2.08 -8.63 7.78
C ARG A 131 -2.22 -7.91 6.45
N GLN A 132 -1.21 -8.01 5.58
CA GLN A 132 -1.24 -7.65 4.16
C GLN A 132 -0.31 -8.60 3.40
N GLY A 133 -0.78 -9.16 2.29
CA GLY A 133 -0.01 -10.11 1.49
C GLY A 133 0.64 -11.21 2.34
N PRO A 134 1.98 -11.37 2.29
CA PRO A 134 2.70 -12.35 3.10
C PRO A 134 2.86 -11.93 4.57
N ASP A 135 2.66 -10.66 4.91
CA ASP A 135 2.97 -10.10 6.22
C ASP A 135 1.78 -10.24 7.17
N SER A 136 2.03 -10.78 8.36
CA SER A 136 0.98 -11.02 9.37
C SER A 136 1.44 -10.49 10.72
N GLY A 137 0.58 -9.70 11.38
CA GLY A 137 0.88 -9.03 12.63
C GLY A 137 0.14 -7.71 12.80
N THR A 138 0.00 -7.25 14.04
CA THR A 138 -0.72 -6.00 14.34
C THR A 138 0.00 -4.77 13.78
N GLN A 139 1.31 -4.88 13.53
CA GLN A 139 2.12 -3.87 12.87
C GLN A 139 1.74 -3.65 11.40
N TYR A 140 1.12 -4.64 10.75
CA TYR A 140 0.70 -4.58 9.35
C TYR A 140 -0.79 -4.26 9.17
N ARG A 141 -1.47 -3.82 10.24
CA ARG A 141 -2.90 -3.50 10.18
C ARG A 141 -3.18 -2.30 9.27
N SER A 142 -4.36 -2.29 8.67
CA SER A 142 -4.89 -1.09 8.02
C SER A 142 -5.35 -0.07 9.08
N ALA A 143 -4.77 1.13 9.07
CA ALA A 143 -5.17 2.21 9.95
C ALA A 143 -4.96 3.61 9.33
N ILE A 144 -5.78 4.56 9.77
CA ILE A 144 -5.66 5.98 9.48
C ILE A 144 -5.44 6.68 10.81
N PHE A 145 -4.47 7.59 10.85
CA PHE A 145 -4.17 8.41 12.03
C PHE A 145 -4.46 9.87 11.68
N PRO A 146 -5.67 10.38 11.93
CA PRO A 146 -6.06 11.73 11.53
C PRO A 146 -5.21 12.81 12.20
N GLN A 147 -4.83 13.82 11.42
CA GLN A 147 -4.06 14.97 11.89
C GLN A 147 -4.96 16.15 12.31
N SER A 148 -6.27 16.02 12.08
CA SER A 148 -7.28 17.01 12.48
C SER A 148 -8.65 16.34 12.70
N PRO A 149 -9.58 16.99 13.42
CA PRO A 149 -10.97 16.53 13.51
C PRO A 149 -11.67 16.45 12.14
N VAL A 150 -11.27 17.30 11.17
CA VAL A 150 -11.82 17.27 9.81
C VAL A 150 -11.36 16.00 9.08
N GLN A 151 -10.06 15.67 9.15
CA GLN A 151 -9.55 14.42 8.57
C GLN A 151 -10.20 13.17 9.18
N PHE A 152 -10.50 13.20 10.49
CA PHE A 152 -11.25 12.13 11.14
C PHE A 152 -12.62 11.96 10.49
N SER A 153 -13.39 13.05 10.38
CA SER A 153 -14.75 13.01 9.80
C SER A 153 -14.74 12.59 8.33
N VAL A 154 -13.77 13.06 7.54
CA VAL A 154 -13.63 12.67 6.13
C VAL A 154 -13.30 11.18 6.00
N ALA A 155 -12.35 10.67 6.79
CA ALA A 155 -11.99 9.24 6.79
C ALA A 155 -13.18 8.35 7.20
N GLU A 156 -13.90 8.73 8.27
CA GLU A 156 -15.08 8.00 8.74
C GLU A 156 -16.17 7.92 7.67
N LYS A 157 -16.52 9.07 7.08
CA LYS A 157 -17.52 9.15 6.01
C LYS A 157 -17.10 8.36 4.78
N TYR A 158 -15.82 8.37 4.44
CA TYR A 158 -15.36 7.64 3.27
C TYR A 158 -15.37 6.12 3.48
N ILE A 159 -14.97 5.63 4.66
CA ILE A 159 -15.14 4.22 5.02
C ILE A 159 -16.62 3.82 4.94
N ALA A 160 -17.52 4.65 5.49
CA ALA A 160 -18.96 4.41 5.43
C ALA A 160 -19.47 4.37 3.97
N GLN A 161 -19.01 5.29 3.12
CA GLN A 161 -19.34 5.32 1.69
C GLN A 161 -18.91 4.03 0.98
N LEU A 162 -17.68 3.57 1.19
CA LEU A 162 -17.13 2.37 0.54
C LEU A 162 -17.84 1.08 1.01
N ASN A 163 -18.18 1.01 2.30
CA ASN A 163 -18.95 -0.10 2.84
C ASN A 163 -20.38 -0.11 2.26
N ALA A 164 -21.04 1.04 2.19
CA ALA A 164 -22.40 1.16 1.66
C ALA A 164 -22.48 0.87 0.15
N SER A 165 -21.43 1.21 -0.61
CA SER A 165 -21.37 0.93 -2.05
C SER A 165 -20.97 -0.51 -2.38
N HIS A 166 -20.65 -1.34 -1.38
CA HIS A 166 -20.08 -2.67 -1.56
C HIS A 166 -18.88 -2.69 -2.52
N ALA A 167 -18.01 -1.67 -2.41
CA ALA A 167 -16.79 -1.59 -3.24
C ALA A 167 -15.86 -2.79 -3.00
N TYR A 168 -15.96 -3.39 -1.80
CA TYR A 168 -15.25 -4.60 -1.40
C TYR A 168 -16.25 -5.69 -1.01
N SER A 169 -15.85 -6.95 -1.21
CA SER A 169 -16.68 -8.12 -0.86
C SER A 169 -16.89 -8.31 0.65
N LYS A 170 -16.07 -7.64 1.47
CA LYS A 170 -16.14 -7.62 2.92
C LYS A 170 -16.10 -6.18 3.42
N PRO A 171 -16.68 -5.90 4.59
CA PRO A 171 -16.49 -4.61 5.25
C PRO A 171 -15.01 -4.30 5.47
N LEU A 172 -14.66 -3.02 5.40
CA LEU A 172 -13.31 -2.55 5.68
C LEU A 172 -12.94 -2.82 7.15
N ALA A 173 -11.77 -3.41 7.38
CA ALA A 173 -11.16 -3.64 8.69
C ALA A 173 -10.30 -2.45 9.18
N THR A 174 -10.29 -1.36 8.41
CA THR A 174 -9.46 -0.18 8.64
C THR A 174 -9.86 0.56 9.90
N ARG A 175 -8.89 0.82 10.79
CA ARG A 175 -9.11 1.58 12.03
C ARG A 175 -8.85 3.06 11.83
N ILE A 176 -9.59 3.92 12.55
CA ILE A 176 -9.28 5.35 12.68
C ILE A 176 -8.78 5.58 14.10
N GLU A 177 -7.49 5.88 14.26
CA GLU A 177 -6.82 5.99 15.55
C GLU A 177 -6.39 7.43 15.82
N ASN A 178 -7.13 8.15 16.68
CA ASN A 178 -6.90 9.57 16.95
C ASN A 178 -5.80 9.80 18.01
N GLY A 179 -5.10 10.95 17.92
CA GLY A 179 -4.15 11.42 18.94
C GLY A 179 -2.86 10.61 19.05
N LYS A 180 -2.51 9.83 18.03
CA LYS A 180 -1.30 9.00 18.00
C LYS A 180 -0.14 9.76 17.36
N GLN A 181 1.03 9.69 17.99
CA GLN A 181 2.26 10.29 17.48
C GLN A 181 2.93 9.37 16.45
N PHE A 182 3.51 9.99 15.41
CA PHE A 182 4.31 9.33 14.39
C PHE A 182 5.79 9.42 14.74
N TYR A 183 6.49 8.28 14.71
CA TYR A 183 7.93 8.18 14.94
C TYR A 183 8.61 7.73 13.64
N PRO A 184 9.52 8.53 13.05
CA PRO A 184 10.23 8.13 11.84
C PRO A 184 11.01 6.83 12.06
N ALA A 185 10.93 5.91 11.10
CA ALA A 185 11.78 4.74 11.05
C ALA A 185 13.21 5.12 10.66
N GLU A 186 14.13 4.19 10.89
CA GLU A 186 15.55 4.28 10.61
C GLU A 186 15.81 4.61 9.13
N GLY A 187 16.94 5.27 8.87
CA GLY A 187 17.27 5.79 7.53
C GLY A 187 17.30 4.71 6.44
N TYR A 188 17.69 3.48 6.80
CA TYR A 188 17.77 2.35 5.88
C TYR A 188 16.39 1.84 5.40
N HIS A 189 15.30 2.19 6.08
CA HIS A 189 13.94 1.91 5.62
C HIS A 189 13.39 2.98 4.66
N GLN A 190 14.02 4.16 4.59
CA GLN A 190 13.52 5.25 3.78
C GLN A 190 13.87 5.04 2.30
N ASN A 191 12.88 5.22 1.43
CA ASN A 191 12.98 5.04 -0.02
C ASN A 191 13.30 3.59 -0.44
N TYR A 192 13.07 2.59 0.41
CA TYR A 192 13.55 1.22 0.21
C TYR A 192 13.14 0.63 -1.16
N LEU A 193 11.86 0.73 -1.54
CA LEU A 193 11.38 0.28 -2.85
C LEU A 193 12.16 0.90 -4.01
N THR A 194 12.44 2.20 -3.92
CA THR A 194 13.15 2.94 -4.99
C THR A 194 14.64 2.57 -5.04
N LEU A 195 15.27 2.35 -3.88
CA LEU A 195 16.69 2.02 -3.79
C LEU A 195 16.99 0.54 -4.07
N HIS A 196 16.01 -0.33 -3.86
CA HIS A 196 16.13 -1.79 -3.99
C HIS A 196 15.05 -2.37 -4.93
N PRO A 197 14.91 -1.90 -6.18
CA PRO A 197 13.82 -2.30 -7.07
C PRO A 197 13.89 -3.78 -7.52
N ASN A 198 15.05 -4.43 -7.35
CA ASN A 198 15.26 -5.84 -7.69
C ASN A 198 15.20 -6.77 -6.48
N ASP A 199 14.96 -6.23 -5.26
CA ASP A 199 14.73 -7.06 -4.09
C ASP A 199 13.50 -7.95 -4.35
N PRO A 200 13.59 -9.28 -4.22
CA PRO A 200 12.48 -10.18 -4.48
C PRO A 200 11.20 -9.79 -3.74
N TYR A 201 11.31 -9.36 -2.48
CA TYR A 201 10.17 -8.92 -1.70
C TYR A 201 9.46 -7.74 -2.39
N ILE A 202 10.23 -6.72 -2.79
CA ILE A 202 9.73 -5.54 -3.50
C ILE A 202 9.09 -5.93 -4.84
N VAL A 203 9.73 -6.81 -5.61
CA VAL A 203 9.24 -7.26 -6.91
C VAL A 203 7.88 -7.95 -6.82
N PHE A 204 7.70 -8.83 -5.83
CA PHE A 204 6.47 -9.62 -5.71
C PHE A 204 5.34 -8.91 -4.98
N ASN A 205 5.66 -8.07 -3.98
CA ASN A 205 4.67 -7.51 -3.06
C ASN A 205 4.37 -6.03 -3.30
N ASP A 206 5.34 -5.24 -3.77
CA ASP A 206 5.21 -3.77 -3.71
C ASP A 206 5.27 -3.06 -5.08
N LEU A 207 6.15 -3.47 -6.01
CA LEU A 207 6.17 -2.91 -7.37
C LEU A 207 4.82 -2.99 -8.09
N PRO A 208 4.04 -4.10 -7.97
CA PRO A 208 2.72 -4.17 -8.59
C PRO A 208 1.76 -3.08 -8.10
N LYS A 209 1.93 -2.56 -6.88
CA LYS A 209 1.12 -1.46 -6.33
C LYS A 209 1.39 -0.16 -7.08
N VAL A 210 2.64 0.16 -7.39
CA VAL A 210 3.02 1.34 -8.20
C VAL A 210 2.52 1.20 -9.64
N VAL A 211 2.61 0.00 -10.22
CA VAL A 211 2.04 -0.29 -11.56
C VAL A 211 0.52 -0.09 -11.54
N ASN A 212 -0.16 -0.55 -10.50
CA ASN A 212 -1.59 -0.36 -10.31
C ASN A 212 -1.97 1.11 -10.16
N LEU A 213 -1.20 1.92 -9.41
CA LEU A 213 -1.40 3.37 -9.32
C LEU A 213 -1.42 4.01 -10.70
N LYS A 214 -0.39 3.72 -11.52
CA LYS A 214 -0.28 4.23 -12.89
C LYS A 214 -1.45 3.80 -13.77
N ARG A 215 -1.93 2.56 -13.59
CA ARG A 215 -3.02 1.99 -14.37
C ARG A 215 -4.38 2.59 -14.03
N ILE A 216 -4.72 2.72 -12.76
CA ILE A 216 -6.09 3.10 -12.33
C ILE A 216 -6.24 4.60 -12.05
N ALA A 217 -5.15 5.29 -11.74
CA ALA A 217 -5.14 6.72 -11.44
C ALA A 217 -4.01 7.44 -12.19
N PRO A 218 -3.95 7.33 -13.54
CA PRO A 218 -2.88 7.93 -14.35
C PRO A 218 -2.77 9.46 -14.16
N ASP A 219 -3.88 10.14 -13.89
CA ASP A 219 -3.90 11.57 -13.63
C ASP A 219 -3.16 11.93 -12.33
N LEU A 220 -3.19 11.07 -11.32
CA LEU A 220 -2.47 11.24 -10.05
C LEU A 220 -1.05 10.71 -10.11
N TYR A 221 -0.70 9.86 -11.07
CA TYR A 221 0.63 9.25 -11.14
C TYR A 221 1.70 10.19 -11.70
N ARG A 222 2.90 10.14 -11.12
CA ARG A 222 4.14 10.67 -11.71
C ARG A 222 5.23 9.60 -11.78
N ALA A 223 6.07 9.69 -12.82
CA ALA A 223 7.14 8.73 -13.06
C ALA A 223 8.23 8.79 -11.97
N ASP A 224 8.64 9.99 -11.58
CA ASP A 224 9.71 10.18 -10.60
C ASP A 224 9.17 10.19 -9.17
N ALA A 225 9.75 9.36 -8.31
CA ALA A 225 9.43 9.31 -6.88
C ALA A 225 9.96 10.56 -6.16
N VAL A 226 9.20 11.13 -5.22
CA VAL A 226 9.77 12.10 -4.25
C VAL A 226 10.50 11.36 -3.15
N LEU A 227 11.81 11.58 -3.08
CA LEU A 227 12.65 10.90 -2.10
C LEU A 227 12.82 11.74 -0.85
N VAL A 228 12.77 11.09 0.31
CA VAL A 228 13.20 11.72 1.56
C VAL A 228 14.71 11.92 1.46
N ARG A 229 15.17 13.15 1.71
CA ARG A 229 16.60 13.42 1.83
C ARG A 229 17.08 12.75 3.11
N GLN A 230 17.92 11.72 2.98
CA GLN A 230 18.64 11.18 4.13
C GLN A 230 19.61 12.26 4.60
N ALA A 231 19.67 12.50 5.92
CA ALA A 231 20.79 13.24 6.49
C ALA A 231 22.04 12.39 6.20
N MET A 232 23.04 12.98 5.54
CA MET A 232 24.36 12.36 5.37
C MET A 232 25.01 12.10 6.73
#